data_AF-A0A2N2XUX5-F1
#
_entry.id   AF-A0A2N2XUX5-F1
#
_cell.length_a   1.000
_cell.length_b   1.000
_cell.length_c   1.000
_cell.angle_alpha   90.00
_cell.angle_beta   90.00
_cell.angle_gamma   90.00
#
_symmetry.space_group_name_H-M   'P 1'
#
loop_
_entity.id
_entity.type
_entity.pdbx_description
1 polymer ?
#
loop_
_entity_poly.entity_id
_entity_poly.type
_entity_poly.pdbx_seq_one_letter_code
_entity_poly.pdbx_strand_id
1 'polypeptide(L)'
;MQSQQWTQSFENLSMYRINIDGLSGEEQAIYVSRIITEMENVLIAKIYPEGDGIIFTESEIDFNKVYEKLAIIPGLTIKDRYKETSSKDEYLSVYNNYGREPVSDLSKRLPSPINIIDPQKQSRAYSVLKKIWIEKYPDVYKSSFPTETDQSEAEKAEKLIKESN
;
A
#
# COMPACT_ATOMS: atom_id res chain seq x y z
N MET A 1 9.40 20.33 17.76
CA MET A 1 8.82 19.01 18.04
C MET A 1 9.12 18.14 16.83
N GLN A 2 10.01 17.14 16.98
CA GLN A 2 10.29 16.19 15.92
C GLN A 2 9.07 15.26 15.79
N SER A 3 8.37 15.33 14.66
CA SER A 3 7.38 14.33 14.31
C SER A 3 8.12 12.99 14.17
N GLN A 4 7.96 12.09 15.14
CA GLN A 4 8.29 10.68 14.93
C GLN A 4 7.44 10.21 13.75
N GLN A 5 8.07 10.11 12.59
CA GLN A 5 7.48 9.57 11.40
C GLN A 5 7.32 8.07 11.66
N TRP A 6 6.14 7.66 12.12
CA TRP A 6 5.78 6.25 12.30
C TRP A 6 6.01 5.54 10.98
N THR A 7 7.18 4.93 10.82
CA THR A 7 7.57 4.35 9.54
C THR A 7 7.06 2.91 9.55
N GLN A 8 5.78 2.73 9.24
CA GLN A 8 5.21 1.39 9.11
C GLN A 8 6.07 0.57 8.13
N SER A 9 6.42 -0.65 8.53
CA SER A 9 7.20 -1.58 7.73
C SER A 9 6.28 -2.73 7.31
N PHE A 10 6.52 -3.26 6.10
CA PHE A 10 5.67 -4.32 5.53
C PHE A 10 5.69 -5.58 6.40
N GLU A 11 6.81 -5.83 7.06
CA GLU A 11 7.09 -6.98 7.91
C GLU A 11 6.17 -7.06 9.13
N ASN A 12 5.55 -5.93 9.52
CA ASN A 12 4.61 -5.86 10.63
C ASN A 12 3.15 -6.04 10.19
N LEU A 13 2.89 -6.24 8.89
CA LEU A 13 1.54 -6.41 8.38
C LEU A 13 1.13 -7.88 8.38
N SER A 14 -0.12 -8.15 8.77
CA SER A 14 -0.79 -9.42 8.51
C SER A 14 -1.66 -9.31 7.25
N MET A 15 -1.71 -10.38 6.48
CA MET A 15 -2.60 -10.49 5.33
C MET A 15 -3.71 -11.50 5.62
N TYR A 16 -4.94 -11.13 5.30
CA TYR A 16 -6.09 -12.03 5.33
C TYR A 16 -6.71 -12.10 3.96
N ARG A 17 -7.05 -13.31 3.52
CA ARG A 17 -7.99 -13.50 2.43
C ARG A 17 -9.39 -13.63 2.98
N ILE A 18 -10.33 -13.09 2.23
CA ILE A 18 -11.76 -13.12 2.52
C ILE A 18 -12.49 -13.45 1.23
N ASN A 19 -13.55 -14.26 1.31
CA ASN A 19 -14.46 -14.48 0.20
C ASN A 19 -15.87 -14.03 0.63
N ILE A 20 -16.44 -13.11 -0.14
CA ILE A 20 -17.73 -12.47 0.11
C ILE A 20 -18.68 -12.82 -1.03
N ASP A 21 -19.77 -13.50 -0.68
CA ASP A 21 -20.87 -13.79 -1.59
C ASP A 21 -21.92 -12.68 -1.57
N GLY A 22 -22.72 -12.61 -2.63
CA GLY A 22 -23.82 -11.65 -2.77
C GLY A 22 -23.43 -10.27 -3.30
N LEU A 23 -22.21 -10.11 -3.83
CA LEU A 23 -21.81 -8.89 -4.53
C LEU A 23 -22.57 -8.76 -5.86
N SER A 24 -23.07 -7.56 -6.15
CA SER A 24 -23.83 -7.22 -7.35
C SER A 24 -22.97 -6.62 -8.48
N GLY A 25 -21.69 -6.37 -8.21
CA GLY A 25 -20.73 -5.87 -9.20
C GLY A 25 -19.60 -5.03 -8.60
N GLU A 26 -18.85 -4.39 -9.48
CA GLU A 26 -17.63 -3.66 -9.13
C GLU A 26 -17.87 -2.50 -8.16
N GLU A 27 -18.97 -1.77 -8.31
CA GLU A 27 -19.26 -0.63 -7.42
C GLU A 27 -19.49 -1.05 -5.98
N GLN A 28 -20.20 -2.17 -5.77
CA GLN A 28 -20.42 -2.71 -4.44
C GLN A 28 -19.13 -3.28 -3.86
N ALA A 29 -18.31 -3.97 -4.66
CA ALA A 29 -17.01 -4.47 -4.22
C ALA A 29 -16.08 -3.32 -3.76
N ILE A 30 -16.08 -2.19 -4.48
CA ILE A 30 -15.34 -0.98 -4.09
C ILE A 30 -15.89 -0.38 -2.80
N TYR A 31 -17.22 -0.29 -2.67
CA TYR A 31 -17.85 0.20 -1.46
C TYR A 31 -17.49 -0.64 -0.23
N VAL A 32 -17.54 -1.97 -0.36
CA VAL A 32 -17.13 -2.93 0.67
C VAL A 32 -15.64 -2.78 1.00
N SER A 33 -14.77 -2.64 -0.01
CA SER A 33 -13.33 -2.40 0.18
C SER A 33 -13.07 -1.17 1.06
N ARG A 34 -13.81 -0.08 0.80
CA ARG A 34 -13.71 1.15 1.59
C ARG A 34 -14.20 0.94 3.02
N ILE A 35 -15.37 0.32 3.22
CA ILE A 35 -15.90 0.03 4.56
C ILE A 35 -14.89 -0.75 5.40
N ILE A 36 -14.29 -1.80 4.84
CA ILE A 36 -13.30 -2.61 5.54
C ILE A 36 -12.04 -1.79 5.80
N THR A 37 -11.60 -0.98 4.85
CA THR A 37 -10.41 -0.12 5.02
C THR A 37 -10.59 0.93 6.11
N GLU A 38 -11.81 1.42 6.34
CA GLU A 38 -12.10 2.39 7.42
C GLU A 38 -12.11 1.75 8.83
N MET A 39 -11.95 0.44 8.94
CA MET A 39 -11.79 -0.20 10.25
C MET A 39 -10.43 0.15 10.88
N GLU A 40 -10.40 0.33 12.20
CA GLU A 40 -9.22 0.83 12.95
C GLU A 40 -7.93 0.05 12.64
N ASN A 41 -8.00 -1.28 12.67
CA ASN A 41 -6.83 -2.15 12.51
C ASN A 41 -6.49 -2.50 11.05
N VAL A 42 -7.31 -2.07 10.09
CA VAL A 42 -7.09 -2.33 8.66
C VAL A 42 -6.30 -1.17 8.07
N LEU A 43 -5.17 -1.48 7.46
CA LEU A 43 -4.38 -0.49 6.72
C LEU A 43 -4.96 -0.25 5.33
N ILE A 44 -5.25 -1.32 4.61
CA ILE A 44 -5.84 -1.28 3.27
C ILE A 44 -6.53 -2.61 2.95
N ALA A 45 -7.66 -2.56 2.27
CA ALA A 45 -8.37 -3.73 1.79
C ALA A 45 -8.81 -3.56 0.33
N LYS A 46 -8.85 -4.66 -0.41
CA LYS A 46 -9.47 -4.74 -1.73
C LYS A 46 -10.37 -5.96 -1.80
N ILE A 47 -11.61 -5.74 -2.19
CA ILE A 47 -12.59 -6.75 -2.58
C ILE A 47 -12.80 -6.64 -4.09
N TYR A 48 -12.79 -7.77 -4.75
CA TYR A 48 -12.99 -7.90 -6.18
C TYR A 48 -14.47 -8.23 -6.49
N PRO A 49 -14.97 -7.90 -7.70
CA PRO A 49 -16.37 -8.14 -8.07
C PRO A 49 -16.85 -9.58 -7.88
N GLU A 50 -15.94 -10.55 -8.04
CA GLU A 50 -16.17 -11.99 -7.86
C GLU A 50 -16.29 -12.45 -6.40
N GLY A 51 -16.03 -11.57 -5.42
CA GLY A 51 -16.16 -11.89 -4.01
C GLY A 51 -14.84 -12.10 -3.28
N ASP A 52 -13.78 -12.45 -4.00
CA ASP A 52 -12.45 -12.58 -3.41
C ASP A 52 -11.95 -11.24 -2.90
N GLY A 53 -11.15 -11.28 -1.84
CA GLY A 53 -10.65 -10.08 -1.20
C GLY A 53 -9.39 -10.32 -0.39
N ILE A 54 -8.62 -9.25 -0.26
CA ILE A 54 -7.37 -9.21 0.48
C ILE A 54 -7.40 -8.02 1.43
N ILE A 55 -7.04 -8.27 2.68
CA ILE A 55 -7.03 -7.29 3.76
C ILE A 55 -5.63 -7.28 4.38
N PHE A 56 -4.98 -6.12 4.40
CA PHE A 56 -3.73 -5.90 5.13
C PHE A 56 -4.01 -5.15 6.43
N THR A 57 -3.56 -5.71 7.55
CA THR A 57 -3.83 -5.17 8.89
C THR A 57 -2.54 -4.90 9.66
N GLU A 58 -2.59 -3.90 10.54
CA GLU A 58 -1.48 -3.54 11.44
C GLU A 58 -1.48 -4.39 12.72
N SER A 59 -2.60 -5.04 13.02
CA SER A 59 -2.79 -5.94 14.16
C SER A 59 -3.81 -7.04 13.81
N GLU A 60 -4.14 -7.92 14.75
CA GLU A 60 -5.17 -8.93 14.54
C GLU A 60 -6.53 -8.26 14.26
N ILE A 61 -7.23 -8.78 13.25
CA ILE A 61 -8.52 -8.25 12.83
C ILE A 61 -9.65 -8.97 13.56
N ASP A 62 -10.56 -8.19 14.13
CA ASP A 62 -11.80 -8.70 14.69
C ASP A 62 -12.83 -8.87 13.58
N PHE A 63 -12.99 -10.11 13.10
CA PHE A 63 -13.96 -10.40 12.04
C PHE A 63 -15.42 -10.23 12.47
N ASN A 64 -15.75 -10.25 13.77
CA ASN A 64 -17.11 -9.93 14.21
C ASN A 64 -17.48 -8.48 13.86
N LYS A 65 -16.53 -7.55 14.03
CA LYS A 65 -16.70 -6.16 13.58
C LYS A 65 -16.80 -6.06 12.05
N VAL A 66 -16.08 -6.90 11.31
CA VAL A 66 -16.23 -6.97 9.84
C VAL A 66 -17.66 -7.38 9.49
N TYR A 67 -18.19 -8.45 10.11
CA TYR A 67 -19.57 -8.88 9.90
C TYR A 67 -20.58 -7.78 10.20
N GLU A 68 -20.46 -7.12 11.35
CA GLU A 68 -21.35 -6.02 11.74
C GLU A 68 -21.31 -4.87 10.72
N LYS A 69 -20.12 -4.51 10.23
CA LYS A 69 -19.93 -3.48 9.21
C LYS A 69 -20.53 -3.87 7.87
N LEU A 70 -20.47 -5.14 7.48
CA LEU A 70 -21.01 -5.62 6.20
C LEU A 70 -22.51 -5.92 6.26
N ALA A 71 -23.07 -6.20 7.44
CA ALA A 71 -24.49 -6.49 7.63
C ALA A 71 -25.43 -5.33 7.22
N ILE A 72 -24.91 -4.10 7.13
CA ILE A 72 -25.65 -2.94 6.61
C ILE A 72 -25.97 -3.05 5.12
N ILE A 73 -25.28 -3.95 4.40
CA ILE A 73 -25.45 -4.18 2.98
C ILE A 73 -26.24 -5.49 2.81
N PRO A 74 -27.53 -5.42 2.44
CA PRO A 74 -28.36 -6.61 2.31
C PRO A 74 -27.78 -7.61 1.31
N GLY A 75 -27.81 -8.89 1.67
CA GLY A 75 -27.41 -9.99 0.79
C GLY A 75 -25.93 -10.37 0.85
N LEU A 76 -25.07 -9.59 1.52
CA LEU A 76 -23.65 -9.95 1.66
C LEU A 76 -23.44 -11.02 2.73
N THR A 77 -22.63 -12.03 2.41
CA THR A 77 -22.22 -13.07 3.35
C THR A 77 -20.74 -13.37 3.19
N ILE A 78 -19.97 -13.33 4.28
CA ILE A 78 -18.58 -13.82 4.27
C ILE A 78 -18.62 -15.36 4.31
N LYS A 79 -18.17 -16.01 3.24
CA LYS A 79 -18.11 -17.47 3.13
C LYS A 79 -16.90 -18.01 3.85
N ASP A 80 -15.74 -17.50 3.47
CA ASP A 80 -14.45 -17.96 3.96
C ASP A 80 -13.56 -16.80 4.35
N ARG A 81 -12.69 -17.08 5.31
CA ARG A 81 -11.60 -16.19 5.69
C ARG A 81 -10.44 -16.99 6.27
N TYR A 82 -9.23 -16.57 5.95
CA TYR A 82 -8.04 -17.16 6.55
C TYR A 82 -6.88 -16.18 6.51
N LYS A 83 -6.00 -16.32 7.50
CA LYS A 83 -4.74 -15.61 7.53
C LYS A 83 -3.77 -16.28 6.57
N GLU A 84 -3.02 -15.49 5.83
CA GLU A 84 -1.98 -15.96 4.92
C GLU A 84 -0.68 -15.18 5.14
N THR A 85 0.43 -15.75 4.68
CA THR A 85 1.71 -15.05 4.67
C THR A 85 1.62 -13.79 3.80
N SER A 86 1.94 -12.64 4.37
CA SER A 86 1.93 -11.37 3.67
C SER A 86 2.88 -11.37 2.48
N SER A 87 2.38 -10.99 1.30
CA SER A 87 3.16 -10.82 0.07
C SER A 87 3.28 -9.35 -0.34
N LYS A 88 4.51 -8.91 -0.62
CA LYS A 88 4.79 -7.54 -1.13
C LYS A 88 4.10 -7.30 -2.47
N ASP A 89 4.00 -8.33 -3.30
CA ASP A 89 3.34 -8.27 -4.61
C ASP A 89 1.82 -8.14 -4.46
N GLU A 90 1.23 -8.85 -3.49
CA GLU A 90 -0.19 -8.68 -3.16
C GLU A 90 -0.47 -7.30 -2.59
N TYR A 91 0.42 -6.76 -1.74
CA TYR A 91 0.28 -5.39 -1.24
C TYR A 91 0.30 -4.36 -2.38
N LEU A 92 1.27 -4.48 -3.30
CA LEU A 92 1.32 -3.65 -4.50
C LEU A 92 0.03 -3.79 -5.33
N SER A 93 -0.45 -5.01 -5.54
CA SER A 93 -1.69 -5.27 -6.27
C SER A 93 -2.90 -4.59 -5.62
N VAL A 94 -3.09 -4.80 -4.32
CA VAL A 94 -4.18 -4.21 -3.53
C VAL A 94 -4.12 -2.69 -3.59
N TYR A 95 -2.95 -2.10 -3.37
CA TYR A 95 -2.78 -0.64 -3.38
C TYR A 95 -3.13 -0.02 -4.73
N ASN A 96 -2.61 -0.57 -5.83
CA ASN A 96 -2.85 -0.01 -7.16
C ASN A 96 -4.28 -0.16 -7.64
N ASN A 97 -4.97 -1.23 -7.21
CA ASN A 97 -6.35 -1.48 -7.60
C ASN A 97 -7.38 -0.86 -6.63
N TYR A 98 -6.92 -0.13 -5.61
CA TYR A 98 -7.79 0.50 -4.62
C TYR A 98 -8.63 1.65 -5.22
N GLY A 99 -8.05 2.43 -6.14
CA GLY A 99 -8.60 3.72 -6.60
C GLY A 99 -9.20 3.77 -8.01
N ARG A 100 -9.42 2.64 -8.69
CA ARG A 100 -9.83 2.54 -10.11
C ARG A 100 -8.82 3.06 -11.15
N GLU A 101 -7.69 3.64 -10.74
CA GLU A 101 -6.60 3.99 -11.64
C GLU A 101 -5.49 2.94 -11.54
N PRO A 102 -5.59 1.81 -12.26
CA PRO A 102 -4.48 0.89 -12.35
C PRO A 102 -3.31 1.67 -12.95
N VAL A 103 -2.22 1.80 -12.19
CA VAL A 103 -0.96 2.22 -12.78
C VAL A 103 -0.57 1.09 -13.73
N SER A 104 -0.77 1.33 -15.03
CA SER A 104 -0.53 0.35 -16.08
C SER A 104 0.92 -0.14 -16.14
N ASP A 105 1.83 0.55 -15.45
CA ASP A 105 3.22 0.12 -15.35
C ASP A 105 3.90 0.55 -14.05
N LEU A 106 3.83 -0.34 -13.06
CA LEU A 106 4.54 -0.17 -11.79
C LEU A 106 6.06 -0.12 -11.97
N SER A 107 6.60 -0.68 -13.06
CA SER A 107 8.03 -0.66 -13.33
C SER A 107 8.52 0.67 -13.92
N LYS A 108 7.62 1.62 -14.20
CA LYS A 108 8.00 2.91 -14.82
C LYS A 108 7.85 4.10 -13.89
N ARG A 109 6.93 4.05 -12.92
CA ARG A 109 6.67 5.17 -12.01
C ARG A 109 6.16 4.72 -10.65
N LEU A 110 6.53 5.48 -9.63
CA LEU A 110 5.95 5.34 -8.29
C LEU A 110 4.46 5.72 -8.36
N PRO A 111 3.53 4.89 -7.84
CA PRO A 111 2.12 5.25 -7.79
C PRO A 111 1.86 6.48 -6.92
N SER A 112 0.83 7.25 -7.25
CA SER A 112 0.37 8.35 -6.42
C SER A 112 -0.31 7.83 -5.13
N PRO A 113 -0.36 8.63 -4.06
CA PRO A 113 -1.15 8.32 -2.88
C PRO A 113 -2.63 8.06 -3.24
N ILE A 114 -3.18 6.93 -2.78
CA ILE A 114 -4.63 6.65 -2.84
C ILE A 114 -5.40 7.54 -1.87
N ASN A 115 -6.69 7.77 -2.13
CA ASN A 115 -7.57 8.50 -1.22
C ASN A 115 -8.16 7.55 -0.17
N ILE A 116 -7.73 7.67 1.10
CA ILE A 116 -8.33 7.01 2.27
C ILE A 116 -8.84 8.13 3.19
N ILE A 117 -10.03 7.97 3.78
CA ILE A 117 -10.68 9.04 4.56
C ILE A 117 -9.80 9.48 5.73
N ASP A 118 -9.17 8.52 6.41
CA ASP A 118 -8.15 8.78 7.44
C ASP A 118 -6.80 9.18 6.79
N PRO A 119 -6.36 10.45 6.94
CA PRO A 119 -5.09 10.92 6.36
C PRO A 119 -3.85 10.25 6.96
N GLN A 120 -3.93 9.81 8.22
CA GLN A 120 -2.81 9.10 8.85
C GLN A 120 -2.67 7.71 8.24
N LYS A 121 -3.79 7.00 8.06
CA LYS A 121 -3.82 5.69 7.38
C LYS A 121 -3.37 5.80 5.93
N GLN A 122 -3.81 6.82 5.21
CA GLN A 122 -3.33 7.13 3.86
C GLN A 122 -1.80 7.28 3.82
N SER A 123 -1.24 8.08 4.74
CA SER A 123 0.20 8.31 4.84
C SER A 123 0.97 7.02 5.15
N ARG A 124 0.46 6.19 6.07
CA ARG A 124 1.06 4.89 6.41
C ARG A 124 1.00 3.93 5.23
N ALA A 125 -0.15 3.79 4.57
CA ALA A 125 -0.32 2.89 3.43
C ALA A 125 0.61 3.28 2.26
N TYR A 126 0.74 4.58 1.99
CA TYR A 126 1.66 5.11 0.98
C TYR A 126 3.13 4.91 1.36
N SER A 127 3.48 5.06 2.64
CA SER A 127 4.83 4.84 3.12
C SER A 127 5.28 3.38 2.94
N VAL A 128 4.40 2.42 3.23
CA VAL A 128 4.64 1.00 2.98
C VAL A 128 4.80 0.72 1.49
N LEU A 129 3.87 1.24 0.66
CA LEU A 129 3.95 1.12 -0.81
C LEU A 129 5.30 1.60 -1.32
N LYS A 130 5.68 2.83 -0.95
CA LYS A 130 6.90 3.48 -1.45
C LYS A 130 8.14 2.65 -1.14
N LYS A 131 8.24 2.10 0.08
CA LYS A 131 9.36 1.21 0.44
C LYS A 131 9.40 -0.04 -0.44
N ILE A 132 8.28 -0.74 -0.55
CA ILE A 132 8.18 -1.95 -1.38
C ILE A 132 8.53 -1.64 -2.84
N TRP A 133 8.05 -0.52 -3.35
CA TRP A 133 8.29 -0.10 -4.74
C TRP A 133 9.77 0.22 -4.99
N ILE A 134 10.44 0.92 -4.07
CA ILE A 134 11.89 1.22 -4.16
C ILE A 134 12.71 -0.07 -4.13
N GLU A 135 12.34 -1.02 -3.28
CA GLU A 135 13.02 -2.32 -3.21
C GLU A 135 12.85 -3.13 -4.52
N LYS A 136 11.68 -3.05 -5.15
CA LYS A 136 11.37 -3.80 -6.38
C LYS A 136 11.91 -3.13 -7.65
N TYR A 137 12.00 -1.79 -7.67
CA TYR A 137 12.40 -0.99 -8.83
C TYR A 137 13.48 0.06 -8.50
N PRO A 138 14.66 -0.36 -7.99
CA PRO A 138 15.67 0.57 -7.50
C PRO A 138 16.22 1.50 -8.58
N ASP A 139 16.34 1.04 -9.82
CA ASP A 139 16.92 1.83 -10.93
C ASP A 139 15.97 2.95 -11.40
N VAL A 140 14.67 2.66 -11.38
CA VAL A 140 13.62 3.63 -11.71
C VAL A 140 13.59 4.74 -10.67
N TYR A 141 13.74 4.39 -9.40
CA TYR A 141 13.85 5.37 -8.31
C TYR A 141 15.08 6.28 -8.49
N LYS A 142 16.27 5.70 -8.72
CA LYS A 142 17.52 6.46 -8.90
C LYS A 142 17.47 7.41 -10.09
N SER A 143 16.86 6.98 -11.20
CA SER A 143 16.72 7.82 -12.40
C SER A 143 15.69 8.95 -12.25
N SER A 144 14.62 8.73 -11.48
CA SER A 144 13.55 9.71 -11.25
C SER A 144 13.87 10.72 -10.15
N PHE A 145 14.70 10.31 -9.19
CA PHE A 145 15.17 11.13 -8.08
C PHE A 145 16.69 11.02 -8.05
N PRO A 146 17.40 11.68 -8.99
CA PRO A 146 18.85 11.71 -8.95
C PRO A 146 19.26 12.19 -7.57
N THR A 147 19.98 11.31 -6.86
CA THR A 147 20.61 11.70 -5.62
C THR A 147 21.56 12.82 -6.00
N GLU A 148 21.51 13.98 -5.34
CA GLU A 148 22.51 15.03 -5.48
C GLU A 148 23.86 14.47 -4.99
N THR A 149 24.50 13.66 -5.81
CA THR A 149 25.79 13.04 -5.54
C THR A 149 26.51 12.86 -6.87
N ASP A 150 26.60 13.95 -7.62
CA ASP A 150 27.59 14.10 -8.70
C ASP A 150 28.18 15.52 -8.71
N GLN A 151 28.51 16.04 -7.52
CA GLN A 151 29.46 17.15 -7.36
C GLN A 151 30.87 16.69 -6.92
N SER A 152 31.23 15.40 -7.06
CA SER A 152 32.57 14.93 -6.68
C SER A 152 33.64 14.98 -7.78
N GLU A 153 33.33 15.48 -8.98
CA GLU A 153 34.36 15.81 -9.97
C GLU A 153 35.00 17.19 -9.71
N ALA A 154 34.28 18.12 -9.05
CA ALA A 154 34.84 19.43 -8.67
C ALA A 154 35.86 19.31 -7.51
N GLU A 155 35.65 18.41 -6.54
CA GLU A 155 36.60 18.19 -5.43
C GLU A 155 37.86 17.39 -5.83
N LYS A 156 37.80 16.60 -6.91
CA LYS A 156 38.99 15.94 -7.46
C LYS A 156 39.87 16.89 -8.29
N ALA A 157 39.27 17.89 -8.94
CA ALA A 157 39.99 18.90 -9.69
C ALA A 157 40.75 19.90 -8.78
N GLU A 158 40.22 20.26 -7.61
CA GLU A 158 40.91 21.17 -6.68
C GLU A 158 42.09 20.54 -5.92
N LYS A 159 42.09 19.22 -5.72
CA LYS A 159 43.23 18.52 -5.09
C LYS A 159 44.45 18.41 -6.01
N LEU A 160 44.25 18.30 -7.32
CA LEU A 160 45.37 18.27 -8.30
C LEU A 160 46.02 19.63 -8.51
N ILE A 161 45.32 20.73 -8.22
CA ILE A 161 45.85 22.10 -8.34
C ILE A 161 46.64 22.51 -7.08
N LYS A 162 46.32 21.96 -5.90
CA LYS A 162 47.04 22.25 -4.64
C LYS A 162 48.30 21.40 -4.41
N GLU A 163 48.47 20.29 -5.12
CA GLU A 163 49.71 19.48 -5.06
C GLU A 163 50.74 19.86 -6.14
N SER A 164 50.45 20.86 -6.99
CA SER A 164 51.35 21.35 -8.04
C SER A 164 51.95 22.74 -7.76
N ASN A 165 51.85 23.26 -6.53
CA ASN A 165 52.50 24.51 -6.09
C ASN A 165 53.33 24.29 -4.84
#